data_AF-A0A1G1Z6L8-F1
#
_entry.id   AF-A0A1G1Z6L8-F1
#
_cell.length_a   1.000
_cell.length_b   1.000
_cell.length_c   1.000
_cell.angle_alpha   90.00
_cell.angle_beta   90.00
_cell.angle_gamma   90.00
#
_symmetry.space_group_name_H-M   'P 1'
#
loop_
_entity.id
_entity.type
_entity.pdbx_description
1 polymer ?
#
loop_
_entity_poly.entity_id
_entity_poly.type
_entity_poly.pdbx_seq_one_letter_code
_entity_poly.pdbx_strand_id
1 'polypeptide(L)'
;MDTSLLNRNLLVPAIIVLVILLGISIWGLMLPRNQSVEIQNFNQCAAAGNQVMESYPRQCRSADGRLFVEEITPPVSEDMSSLIVVETPQPNKLVTSPLFIEGRARGSWFFEASFPLRLFDGNGKEILVTPVQAQDEWMTEDFVPFSIQLTFEMPETDTGTLVFQKDNPSGLPEYDKQLEVPIRFKPDITKACVPTGCSGQVCSDTKVFTTCEYKPEYACYKNAICERQADGVCGWTENPMFTSCIQKNKTSGPALQ
;
A
#
# COMPACT_ATOMS: atom_id res chain seq x y z
N MET A 1 -38.24 -7.86 89.18
CA MET A 1 -37.37 -7.42 88.07
C MET A 1 -36.74 -6.12 88.50
N ASP A 2 -35.65 -6.22 89.27
CA ASP A 2 -34.96 -5.07 89.85
C ASP A 2 -34.03 -4.45 88.82
N THR A 3 -34.44 -3.32 88.24
CA THR A 3 -33.55 -2.45 87.47
C THR A 3 -32.86 -1.48 88.43
N SER A 4 -31.95 -2.01 89.24
CA SER A 4 -31.07 -1.20 90.08
C SER A 4 -29.84 -0.74 89.30
N LEU A 5 -29.60 0.57 89.35
CA LEU A 5 -28.26 1.19 89.33
C LEU A 5 -27.51 1.20 87.99
N LEU A 6 -28.00 1.96 87.01
CA LEU A 6 -27.08 2.57 86.03
C LEU A 6 -26.41 3.77 86.71
N ASN A 7 -25.23 3.53 87.28
CA ASN A 7 -24.45 4.52 88.02
C ASN A 7 -24.14 5.72 87.11
N ARG A 8 -24.67 6.90 87.44
CA ARG A 8 -24.49 8.14 86.65
C ARG A 8 -23.02 8.49 86.44
N ASN A 9 -22.14 8.03 87.33
CA ASN A 9 -20.70 8.21 87.25
C ASN A 9 -19.99 7.28 86.25
N LEU A 10 -20.65 6.21 85.77
CA LEU A 10 -20.12 5.27 84.76
C LEU A 10 -20.66 5.54 83.34
N LEU A 11 -21.82 6.20 83.23
CA LEU A 11 -22.45 6.57 81.95
C LEU A 11 -21.65 7.63 81.19
N VAL A 12 -21.16 8.65 81.89
CA VAL A 12 -20.38 9.74 81.29
C VAL A 12 -19.08 9.24 80.64
N PRO A 13 -18.22 8.44 81.30
CA PRO A 13 -17.03 7.90 80.64
C PRO A 13 -17.36 6.93 79.50
N ALA A 14 -18.46 6.16 79.58
CA ALA A 14 -18.88 5.28 78.50
C ALA A 14 -19.30 6.04 77.22
N ILE A 15 -20.01 7.17 77.37
CA ILE A 15 -20.38 8.03 76.24
C ILE A 15 -19.14 8.69 75.63
N ILE A 16 -18.19 9.14 76.46
CA ILE A 16 -16.93 9.73 75.97
C ILE A 16 -16.12 8.71 75.16
N VAL A 17 -16.00 7.48 75.65
CA VAL A 17 -15.32 6.39 74.91
C VAL A 17 -16.04 6.10 73.58
N LEU A 18 -17.37 6.07 73.57
CA LEU A 18 -18.14 5.85 72.35
C LEU A 18 -17.94 6.96 71.31
N VAL A 19 -17.92 8.22 71.74
CA VAL A 19 -17.66 9.39 70.88
C VAL A 19 -16.22 9.36 70.35
N ILE A 20 -15.24 8.96 71.16
CA ILE A 20 -13.85 8.80 70.72
C ILE A 20 -13.74 7.66 69.70
N LEU A 21 -14.38 6.51 69.93
CA LEU A 21 -14.37 5.39 69.00
C LEU A 21 -15.07 5.72 67.67
N LEU A 22 -16.19 6.45 67.72
CA LEU A 22 -16.86 6.98 66.53
C LEU A 22 -15.98 8.01 65.81
N GLY A 23 -15.31 8.89 66.54
CA GLY A 23 -14.36 9.85 65.99
C GLY A 23 -13.17 9.17 65.29
N ILE A 24 -12.60 8.12 65.89
CA ILE A 24 -11.51 7.33 65.29
C ILE A 24 -12.00 6.55 64.06
N SER A 25 -13.21 6.00 64.11
CA SER A 25 -13.82 5.31 62.96
C SER A 25 -14.07 6.26 61.79
N ILE A 26 -14.63 7.44 62.05
CA ILE A 26 -14.88 8.48 61.05
C ILE A 26 -13.55 9.03 60.53
N TRP A 27 -12.52 9.18 61.38
CA TRP A 27 -11.20 9.64 60.97
C TRP A 27 -10.48 8.62 60.09
N GLY A 28 -10.60 7.32 60.39
CA GLY A 28 -10.09 6.26 59.53
C GLY A 28 -10.78 6.20 58.16
N LEU A 29 -12.07 6.55 58.09
CA LEU A 29 -12.83 6.71 56.85
C LEU A 29 -12.47 7.99 56.06
N MET A 30 -11.86 8.98 56.72
CA MET A 30 -11.37 10.23 56.14
C MET A 30 -9.90 10.16 55.71
N LEU A 31 -9.22 9.01 55.88
CA LEU A 31 -7.88 8.82 55.33
C LEU A 31 -7.98 8.72 53.79
N PRO A 32 -7.20 9.52 53.03
CA PRO A 32 -7.22 9.48 51.58
C PRO A 32 -6.77 8.08 51.10
N ARG A 33 -7.62 7.44 50.30
CA ARG A 33 -7.32 6.15 49.68
C ARG A 33 -6.20 6.37 48.66
N ASN A 34 -5.05 5.72 48.88
CA ASN A 34 -3.89 5.82 47.98
C ASN A 34 -4.25 5.20 46.62
N GLN A 35 -4.69 6.02 45.66
CA GLN A 35 -4.93 5.60 44.29
C GLN A 35 -3.59 5.56 43.55
N SER A 36 -3.07 4.36 43.33
CA SER A 36 -2.00 4.14 42.34
C SER A 36 -2.54 4.50 40.96
N VAL A 37 -1.97 5.51 40.31
CA VAL A 37 -2.30 5.88 38.92
C VAL A 37 -1.88 4.72 38.03
N GLU A 38 -2.85 3.96 37.53
CA GLU A 38 -2.59 2.85 36.63
C GLU A 38 -2.22 3.40 35.24
N ILE A 39 -0.96 3.22 34.84
CA ILE A 39 -0.48 3.62 33.51
C ILE A 39 -1.00 2.62 32.47
N GLN A 40 -1.74 3.13 31.47
CA GLN A 40 -2.37 2.31 30.42
C GLN A 40 -1.82 2.59 29.01
N ASN A 41 -1.11 3.71 28.78
CA ASN A 41 -0.60 4.06 27.45
C ASN A 41 0.74 4.80 27.50
N PHE A 42 1.37 4.98 26.33
CA PHE A 42 2.66 5.67 26.18
C PHE A 42 2.62 7.10 26.74
N ASN A 43 1.58 7.87 26.44
CA ASN A 43 1.45 9.26 26.90
C ASN A 43 1.42 9.35 28.43
N GLN A 44 0.69 8.46 29.09
CA GLN A 44 0.65 8.37 30.55
C GLN A 44 1.99 7.90 31.13
N CYS A 45 2.67 6.96 30.47
CA CYS A 45 3.97 6.48 30.90
C CYS A 45 5.01 7.61 30.86
N ALA A 46 5.06 8.36 29.75
CA ALA A 46 5.99 9.48 29.56
C ALA A 46 5.67 10.65 30.49
N ALA A 47 4.39 11.00 30.64
CA ALA A 47 3.95 12.07 31.56
C ALA A 47 4.23 11.74 33.03
N ALA A 48 4.26 10.45 33.39
CA ALA A 48 4.65 9.99 34.71
C ALA A 48 6.18 10.02 34.97
N GLY A 49 6.97 10.55 34.03
CA GLY A 49 8.42 10.75 34.19
C GLY A 49 9.26 9.46 34.04
N ASN A 50 8.68 8.41 33.46
CA ASN A 50 9.38 7.16 33.21
C ASN A 50 10.38 7.27 32.06
N GLN A 51 11.27 6.30 31.92
CA GLN A 51 12.32 6.32 30.89
C GLN A 51 11.72 6.16 29.50
N VAL A 52 11.92 7.16 28.64
CA VAL A 52 11.54 7.14 27.22
C VAL A 52 12.77 6.82 26.37
N MET A 53 12.64 5.82 25.52
CA MET A 53 13.61 5.45 24.49
C MET A 53 13.23 6.16 23.19
N GLU A 54 14.10 7.06 22.72
CA GLU A 54 13.90 7.92 21.55
C GLU A 54 14.18 7.21 20.20
N SER A 55 13.97 5.90 20.14
CA SER A 55 13.95 5.16 18.86
C SER A 55 12.53 5.21 18.30
N TYR A 56 12.35 5.24 16.97
CA TYR A 56 11.01 5.30 16.36
C TYR A 56 10.45 3.90 16.08
N PRO A 57 9.20 3.56 16.48
CA PRO A 57 8.33 4.31 17.41
C PRO A 57 8.87 4.40 18.83
N ARG A 58 8.62 5.55 19.49
CA ARG A 58 9.10 5.80 20.85
C ARG A 58 8.54 4.78 21.82
N GLN A 59 9.32 4.43 22.83
CA GLN A 59 8.93 3.44 23.82
C GLN A 59 9.17 3.99 25.20
N CYS A 60 8.22 3.80 26.11
CA CYS A 60 8.33 4.23 27.50
C CYS A 60 8.29 3.02 28.42
N ARG A 61 9.30 2.89 29.30
CA ARG A 61 9.40 1.79 30.26
C ARG A 61 9.00 2.27 31.64
N SER A 62 7.88 1.78 32.15
CA SER A 62 7.37 2.12 33.47
C SER A 62 8.24 1.54 34.59
N ALA A 63 8.13 2.12 35.79
CA ALA A 63 8.83 1.68 37.00
C ALA A 63 8.55 0.22 37.39
N ASP A 64 7.39 -0.34 36.98
CA ASP A 64 7.04 -1.76 37.18
C ASP A 64 7.57 -2.69 36.07
N GLY A 65 8.30 -2.13 35.10
CA GLY A 65 8.91 -2.87 34.01
C GLY A 65 8.04 -3.05 32.77
N ARG A 66 6.79 -2.54 32.76
CA ARG A 66 5.94 -2.56 31.55
C ARG A 66 6.47 -1.62 30.48
N LEU A 67 6.42 -2.07 29.23
CA LEU A 67 6.81 -1.29 28.06
C LEU A 67 5.57 -0.80 27.33
N PHE A 68 5.48 0.51 27.12
CA PHE A 68 4.42 1.16 26.36
C PHE A 68 5.03 1.73 25.09
N VAL A 69 4.59 1.25 23.94
CA VAL A 69 5.06 1.75 22.64
C VAL A 69 4.10 2.82 22.16
N GLU A 70 4.62 3.90 21.60
CA GLU A 70 3.83 4.94 20.94
C GLU A 70 3.05 4.34 19.78
N GLU A 71 1.72 4.48 19.81
CA GLU A 71 0.88 4.11 18.68
C GLU A 71 1.12 5.11 17.55
N ILE A 72 1.92 4.70 16.57
CA ILE A 72 1.97 5.38 15.28
C ILE A 72 0.66 5.02 14.59
N THR A 73 -0.32 5.91 14.60
CA THR A 73 -1.37 5.84 13.58
C THR A 73 -0.65 5.97 12.24
N PRO A 74 -0.67 4.95 11.35
CA PRO A 74 -0.20 5.16 10.00
C PRO A 74 -0.92 6.40 9.46
N PRO A 75 -0.25 7.26 8.68
CA PRO A 75 -0.94 8.38 8.04
C PRO A 75 -2.18 7.79 7.43
N VAL A 76 -3.35 8.32 7.83
CA VAL A 76 -4.62 7.99 7.21
C VAL A 76 -4.31 8.03 5.73
N SER A 77 -4.38 6.89 5.05
CA SER A 77 -4.15 6.83 3.62
C SER A 77 -5.17 7.81 3.06
N GLU A 78 -4.71 9.03 2.73
CA GLU A 78 -5.60 10.06 2.28
C GLU A 78 -6.33 9.44 1.11
N ASP A 79 -7.66 9.37 1.25
CA ASP A 79 -8.47 8.83 0.19
C ASP A 79 -8.29 9.77 -1.00
N MET A 80 -7.46 9.34 -1.96
CA MET A 80 -7.11 10.13 -3.13
C MET A 80 -8.37 10.50 -3.91
N SER A 81 -9.47 9.76 -3.76
CA SER A 81 -10.77 10.09 -4.38
C SER A 81 -11.33 11.45 -3.93
N SER A 82 -10.89 11.99 -2.79
CA SER A 82 -11.24 13.33 -2.34
C SER A 82 -10.49 14.45 -3.10
N LEU A 83 -9.35 14.11 -3.71
CA LEU A 83 -8.45 15.02 -4.41
C LEU A 83 -8.49 14.86 -5.92
N ILE A 84 -8.57 13.63 -6.43
CA ILE A 84 -8.54 13.32 -7.86
C ILE A 84 -9.30 12.01 -8.13
N VAL A 85 -10.09 12.02 -9.20
CA VAL A 85 -10.86 10.87 -9.68
C VAL A 85 -10.61 10.71 -11.16
N VAL A 86 -10.15 9.52 -11.56
CA VAL A 86 -9.99 9.12 -12.96
C VAL A 86 -11.22 8.32 -13.37
N GLU A 87 -11.94 8.80 -14.37
CA GLU A 87 -13.15 8.16 -14.88
C GLU A 87 -12.80 7.13 -15.96
N THR A 88 -11.86 7.49 -16.84
CA THR A 88 -11.32 6.63 -17.89
C THR A 88 -9.81 6.81 -18.01
N PRO A 89 -9.02 5.73 -18.13
CA PRO A 89 -9.40 4.32 -18.03
C PRO A 89 -9.65 3.88 -16.58
N GLN A 90 -10.49 2.85 -16.42
CA GLN A 90 -10.61 2.13 -15.15
C GLN A 90 -9.33 1.32 -14.86
N PRO A 91 -8.99 1.06 -13.58
CA PRO A 91 -7.85 0.23 -13.22
C PRO A 91 -7.85 -1.13 -13.94
N ASN A 92 -6.67 -1.56 -14.39
CA ASN A 92 -6.39 -2.79 -15.14
C ASN A 92 -7.09 -2.90 -16.50
N LYS A 93 -7.68 -1.81 -17.01
CA LYS A 93 -8.30 -1.80 -18.34
C LYS A 93 -7.26 -2.08 -19.42
N LEU A 94 -7.66 -2.88 -20.41
CA LEU A 94 -6.90 -3.05 -21.65
C LEU A 94 -6.98 -1.78 -22.50
N VAL A 95 -5.84 -1.16 -22.77
CA VAL A 95 -5.69 0.09 -23.51
C VAL A 95 -4.95 -0.09 -24.83
N THR A 96 -5.22 0.79 -25.78
CA THR A 96 -4.50 0.92 -27.05
C THR A 96 -3.95 2.33 -27.18
N SER A 97 -3.00 2.52 -28.09
CA SER A 97 -2.58 3.84 -28.55
C SER A 97 -3.43 4.22 -29.79
N PRO A 98 -4.05 5.40 -29.84
CA PRO A 98 -4.09 6.43 -28.80
C PRO A 98 -5.03 6.08 -27.63
N LEU A 99 -4.68 6.52 -26.42
CA LEU A 99 -5.45 6.34 -25.18
C LEU A 99 -6.12 7.64 -24.76
N PHE A 100 -7.44 7.62 -24.63
CA PHE A 100 -8.21 8.72 -24.05
C PHE A 100 -8.29 8.58 -22.52
N ILE A 101 -8.02 9.68 -21.83
CA ILE A 101 -8.04 9.78 -20.37
C ILE A 101 -8.94 10.94 -19.99
N GLU A 102 -9.84 10.68 -19.05
CA GLU A 102 -10.81 11.65 -18.54
C GLU A 102 -10.96 11.49 -17.02
N GLY A 103 -11.19 12.61 -16.36
CA GLY A 103 -11.41 12.63 -14.92
C GLY A 103 -11.57 14.04 -14.40
N ARG A 104 -11.45 14.18 -13.09
CA ARG A 104 -11.57 15.45 -12.39
C ARG A 104 -10.63 15.49 -11.19
N ALA A 105 -10.01 16.63 -10.96
CA ALA A 105 -9.15 16.85 -9.80
C ALA A 105 -9.55 18.15 -9.09
N ARG A 106 -9.29 18.24 -7.79
CA ARG A 106 -9.45 19.48 -7.04
C ARG A 106 -8.58 20.57 -7.67
N GLY A 107 -9.05 21.82 -7.70
CA GLY A 107 -8.26 22.92 -8.28
C GLY A 107 -6.85 23.05 -7.68
N SER A 108 -6.68 22.71 -6.40
CA SER A 108 -5.39 22.64 -5.70
C SER A 108 -4.43 21.53 -6.19
N TRP A 109 -4.87 20.65 -7.09
CA TRP A 109 -4.04 19.65 -7.77
C TRP A 109 -3.30 20.25 -8.99
N PHE A 110 -3.85 21.33 -9.56
CA PHE A 110 -3.29 22.01 -10.72
C PHE A 110 -2.32 23.12 -10.29
N PHE A 111 -1.32 23.35 -11.14
CA PHE A 111 -0.46 24.52 -11.11
C PHE A 111 -0.34 25.04 -12.55
N GLU A 112 -0.49 26.36 -12.74
CA GLU A 112 -0.56 26.96 -14.08
C GLU A 112 -1.58 26.25 -15.00
N ALA A 113 -2.75 25.91 -14.45
CA ALA A 113 -3.83 25.18 -15.15
C ALA A 113 -3.46 23.76 -15.65
N SER A 114 -2.39 23.16 -15.15
CA SER A 114 -1.98 21.82 -15.57
C SER A 114 -1.35 20.99 -14.44
N PHE A 115 -1.17 19.69 -14.69
CA PHE A 115 -0.35 18.82 -13.85
C PHE A 115 0.30 17.71 -14.71
N PRO A 116 1.44 17.13 -14.29
CA PRO A 116 2.11 16.08 -15.05
C PRO A 116 1.39 14.73 -14.96
N LEU A 117 1.18 14.11 -16.13
CA LEU A 117 0.81 12.71 -16.27
C LEU A 117 1.98 11.93 -16.87
N ARG A 118 2.37 10.85 -16.18
CA ARG A 118 3.43 9.94 -16.61
C ARG A 118 2.84 8.58 -16.96
N LEU A 119 3.38 7.94 -17.99
CA LEU A 119 3.07 6.56 -18.33
C LEU A 119 4.32 5.71 -18.16
N PHE A 120 4.24 4.70 -17.31
CA PHE A 120 5.29 3.69 -17.11
C PHE A 120 4.89 2.36 -17.71
N ASP A 121 5.89 1.60 -18.14
CA ASP A 121 5.75 0.20 -18.55
C ASP A 121 5.81 -0.75 -17.34
N GLY A 122 5.58 -2.06 -17.56
CA GLY A 122 5.58 -3.07 -16.50
C GLY A 122 6.94 -3.30 -15.80
N ASN A 123 8.03 -2.75 -16.34
CA ASN A 123 9.36 -2.77 -15.75
C ASN A 123 9.68 -1.45 -15.00
N GLY A 124 8.74 -0.51 -14.92
CA GLY A 124 8.95 0.81 -14.34
C GLY A 124 9.73 1.78 -15.24
N LYS A 125 9.87 1.48 -16.55
CA LYS A 125 10.47 2.40 -17.51
C LYS A 125 9.44 3.46 -17.92
N GLU A 126 9.80 4.73 -17.82
CA GLU A 126 8.98 5.84 -18.30
C GLU A 126 8.87 5.81 -19.84
N ILE A 127 7.63 5.70 -20.34
CA ILE A 127 7.31 5.73 -21.78
C ILE A 127 7.16 7.18 -22.24
N LEU A 128 6.41 7.99 -21.48
CA LEU A 128 6.22 9.42 -21.75
C LEU A 128 5.79 10.18 -20.51
N VAL A 129 5.95 11.50 -20.58
CA VAL A 129 5.40 12.49 -19.66
C VAL A 129 4.70 13.56 -20.47
N THR A 130 3.51 13.97 -20.06
CA THR A 130 2.77 15.05 -20.72
C THR A 130 1.95 15.86 -19.71
N PRO A 131 1.83 17.18 -19.89
CA PRO A 131 0.96 17.99 -19.05
C PRO A 131 -0.51 17.76 -19.41
N VAL A 132 -1.34 17.52 -18.39
CA VAL A 132 -2.80 17.46 -18.52
C VAL A 132 -3.37 18.82 -18.15
N GLN A 133 -4.16 19.41 -19.05
CA GLN A 133 -4.76 20.72 -18.84
C GLN A 133 -6.13 20.61 -18.15
N ALA A 134 -6.41 21.56 -17.26
CA ALA A 134 -7.75 21.80 -16.75
C ALA A 134 -8.68 22.24 -17.89
N GLN A 135 -9.93 21.77 -17.87
CA GLN A 135 -10.96 22.19 -18.84
C GLN A 135 -11.80 23.37 -18.37
N ASP A 136 -11.68 23.78 -17.10
CA ASP A 136 -12.45 24.87 -16.48
C ASP A 136 -11.55 25.68 -15.52
N GLU A 137 -12.12 26.69 -14.87
CA GLU A 137 -11.46 27.51 -13.85
C GLU A 137 -10.88 26.65 -12.73
N TRP A 138 -9.55 26.65 -12.63
CA TRP A 138 -8.80 25.77 -11.73
C TRP A 138 -8.43 26.41 -10.39
N MET A 139 -8.55 27.74 -10.25
CA MET A 139 -8.27 28.47 -9.01
C MET A 139 -9.44 28.34 -8.02
N THR A 140 -9.82 27.11 -7.71
CA THR A 140 -10.96 26.74 -6.89
C THR A 140 -10.61 25.58 -5.94
N GLU A 141 -11.41 25.43 -4.88
CA GLU A 141 -11.38 24.24 -4.04
C GLU A 141 -12.24 23.10 -4.62
N ASP A 142 -13.00 23.35 -5.68
CA ASP A 142 -13.90 22.36 -6.30
C ASP A 142 -13.19 21.42 -7.28
N PHE A 143 -13.91 20.38 -7.71
CA PHE A 143 -13.46 19.47 -8.75
C PHE A 143 -13.53 20.13 -10.12
N VAL A 144 -12.42 20.05 -10.85
CA VAL A 144 -12.22 20.63 -12.17
C VAL A 144 -11.96 19.49 -13.15
N PRO A 145 -12.71 19.38 -14.25
CA PRO A 145 -12.56 18.31 -15.20
C PRO A 145 -11.26 18.45 -16.00
N PHE A 146 -10.71 17.31 -16.41
CA PHE A 146 -9.55 17.23 -17.30
C PHE A 146 -9.75 16.13 -18.34
N SER A 147 -9.15 16.31 -19.51
CA SER A 147 -9.10 15.29 -20.56
C SER A 147 -7.81 15.35 -21.33
N ILE A 148 -7.29 14.20 -21.76
CA ILE A 148 -6.15 14.15 -22.68
C ILE A 148 -6.22 12.91 -23.56
N GLN A 149 -5.65 13.02 -24.77
CA GLN A 149 -5.39 11.90 -25.66
C GLN A 149 -3.89 11.63 -25.71
N LEU A 150 -3.47 10.48 -25.20
CA LEU A 150 -2.08 10.02 -25.23
C LEU A 150 -1.81 9.22 -26.49
N THR A 151 -0.75 9.57 -27.21
CA THR A 151 -0.20 8.75 -28.29
C THR A 151 1.17 8.26 -27.87
N PHE A 152 1.38 6.95 -27.90
CA PHE A 152 2.62 6.31 -27.47
C PHE A 152 2.96 5.07 -28.31
N GLU A 153 4.24 4.70 -28.30
CA GLU A 153 4.70 3.43 -28.85
C GLU A 153 4.38 2.28 -27.89
N MET A 154 3.85 1.18 -28.43
CA MET A 154 3.46 0.02 -27.60
C MET A 154 4.71 -0.65 -27.01
N PRO A 155 4.82 -0.72 -25.66
CA PRO A 155 5.98 -1.31 -25.01
C PRO A 155 6.04 -2.84 -25.22
N GLU A 156 7.13 -3.45 -24.76
CA GLU A 156 7.30 -4.92 -24.77
C GLU A 156 6.59 -5.62 -23.60
N THR A 157 6.17 -4.86 -22.58
CA THR A 157 5.45 -5.35 -21.41
C THR A 157 3.94 -5.29 -21.60
N ASP A 158 3.21 -6.17 -20.92
CA ASP A 158 1.74 -6.27 -21.00
C ASP A 158 1.02 -5.38 -19.97
N THR A 159 1.74 -4.88 -18.98
CA THR A 159 1.26 -4.00 -17.91
C THR A 159 1.91 -2.63 -17.98
N GLY A 160 1.25 -1.63 -17.40
CA GLY A 160 1.79 -0.29 -17.22
C GLY A 160 1.06 0.46 -16.12
N THR A 161 1.55 1.65 -15.79
CA THR A 161 0.97 2.51 -14.75
C THR A 161 0.87 3.94 -15.25
N LEU A 162 -0.32 4.52 -15.15
CA LEU A 162 -0.53 5.96 -15.28
C LEU A 162 -0.30 6.60 -13.91
N VAL A 163 0.60 7.57 -13.84
CA VAL A 163 0.89 8.31 -12.61
C VAL A 163 0.46 9.76 -12.82
N PHE A 164 -0.62 10.14 -12.15
CA PHE A 164 -1.11 11.51 -12.08
C PHE A 164 -0.39 12.16 -10.91
N GLN A 165 0.59 12.99 -11.17
CA GLN A 165 1.40 13.62 -10.14
C GLN A 165 0.86 15.03 -9.90
N LYS A 166 0.59 15.36 -8.64
CA LYS A 166 0.29 16.73 -8.24
C LYS A 166 1.53 17.58 -8.48
N ASP A 167 1.36 18.75 -9.08
CA ASP A 167 2.52 19.63 -9.26
C ASP A 167 3.00 20.16 -7.90
N ASN A 168 4.31 20.10 -7.67
CA ASN A 168 4.95 20.50 -6.42
C ASN A 168 6.13 21.45 -6.68
N PRO A 169 5.86 22.73 -7.02
CA PRO A 169 6.91 23.72 -7.26
C PRO A 169 7.84 23.97 -6.07
N SER A 170 7.39 23.65 -4.86
CA SER A 170 8.17 23.83 -3.63
C SER A 170 9.27 22.77 -3.45
N GLY A 171 9.13 21.62 -4.13
CA GLY A 171 10.04 20.48 -4.01
C GLY A 171 10.04 19.81 -2.62
N LEU A 172 9.09 20.15 -1.74
CA LEU A 172 8.99 19.57 -0.40
C LEU A 172 8.22 18.25 -0.46
N PRO A 173 8.77 17.12 0.04
CA PRO A 173 8.14 15.80 -0.05
C PRO A 173 6.74 15.70 0.56
N GLU A 174 6.41 16.56 1.51
CA GLU A 174 5.08 16.63 2.14
C GLU A 174 3.95 17.02 1.17
N TYR A 175 4.28 17.63 0.03
CA TYR A 175 3.33 17.99 -1.02
C TYR A 175 3.39 17.05 -2.24
N ASP A 176 4.28 16.05 -2.23
CA ASP A 176 4.37 15.03 -3.27
C ASP A 176 3.19 14.06 -3.14
N LYS A 177 2.10 14.37 -3.84
CA LYS A 177 0.93 13.49 -3.95
C LYS A 177 0.82 12.95 -5.36
N GLN A 178 0.49 11.68 -5.49
CA GLN A 178 0.24 11.04 -6.78
C GLN A 178 -0.90 10.03 -6.70
N LEU A 179 -1.63 9.90 -7.79
CA LEU A 179 -2.57 8.81 -8.02
C LEU A 179 -1.99 7.88 -9.07
N GLU A 180 -1.93 6.59 -8.76
CA GLU A 180 -1.49 5.55 -9.67
C GLU A 180 -2.69 4.75 -10.17
N VAL A 181 -2.83 4.65 -11.50
CA VAL A 181 -3.85 3.83 -12.15
C VAL A 181 -3.14 2.74 -12.96
N PRO A 182 -3.18 1.47 -12.52
CA PRO A 182 -2.61 0.38 -13.31
C PRO A 182 -3.43 0.19 -14.58
N ILE A 183 -2.77 -0.12 -15.69
CA ILE A 183 -3.40 -0.40 -16.99
C ILE A 183 -2.74 -1.64 -17.61
N ARG A 184 -3.39 -2.20 -18.63
CA ARG A 184 -2.82 -3.30 -19.42
C ARG A 184 -2.76 -2.90 -20.88
N PHE A 185 -1.64 -3.13 -21.55
CA PHE A 185 -1.52 -2.85 -22.97
C PHE A 185 -2.21 -3.96 -23.76
N LYS A 186 -3.06 -3.58 -24.72
CA LYS A 186 -3.60 -4.54 -25.68
C LYS A 186 -2.43 -5.03 -26.54
N PRO A 187 -2.20 -6.34 -26.66
CA PRO A 187 -1.14 -6.87 -27.51
C PRO A 187 -1.26 -6.31 -28.93
N ASP A 188 -0.13 -5.83 -29.46
CA ASP A 188 -0.07 -5.35 -30.83
C ASP A 188 -0.03 -6.55 -31.78
N ILE A 189 -1.22 -6.98 -32.21
CA ILE A 189 -1.37 -8.13 -33.12
C ILE A 189 -0.72 -7.93 -34.49
N THR A 190 -0.32 -6.70 -34.83
CA THR A 190 0.39 -6.40 -36.08
C THR A 190 1.88 -6.72 -35.99
N LYS A 191 2.44 -6.84 -34.78
CA LYS A 191 3.81 -7.32 -34.60
C LYS A 191 3.89 -8.80 -35.00
N ALA A 192 4.92 -9.11 -35.79
CA ALA A 192 5.24 -10.48 -36.17
C ALA A 192 5.67 -11.28 -34.94
N CYS A 193 5.25 -12.54 -34.86
CA CYS A 193 5.78 -13.46 -33.86
C CYS A 193 7.24 -13.77 -34.19
N VAL A 194 8.10 -13.68 -33.18
CA VAL A 194 9.54 -13.91 -33.31
C VAL A 194 10.02 -14.94 -32.29
N PRO A 195 10.92 -15.85 -32.69
CA PRO A 195 11.69 -16.66 -31.75
C PRO A 195 12.55 -15.76 -30.84
N THR A 196 12.38 -15.90 -29.54
CA THR A 196 13.06 -15.14 -28.48
C THR A 196 13.39 -16.06 -27.29
N GLY A 197 13.92 -15.52 -26.20
CA GLY A 197 14.50 -16.27 -25.08
C GLY A 197 15.98 -16.60 -25.34
N CYS A 198 16.72 -16.93 -24.29
CA CYS A 198 18.18 -17.07 -24.40
C CYS A 198 18.62 -18.17 -25.38
N SER A 199 17.83 -19.23 -25.53
CA SER A 199 18.08 -20.32 -26.51
C SER A 199 17.10 -20.32 -27.69
N GLY A 200 16.33 -19.23 -27.87
CA GLY A 200 15.31 -19.15 -28.93
C GLY A 200 14.10 -20.06 -28.68
N GLN A 201 13.84 -20.42 -27.42
CA GLN A 201 12.81 -21.40 -27.04
C GLN A 201 11.42 -20.78 -26.80
N VAL A 202 11.30 -19.46 -26.80
CA VAL A 202 10.04 -18.73 -26.59
C VAL A 202 9.58 -18.15 -27.92
N CYS A 203 8.33 -18.35 -28.31
CA CYS A 203 7.72 -17.64 -29.43
C CYS A 203 6.85 -16.52 -28.84
N SER A 204 7.13 -15.26 -29.19
CA SER A 204 6.43 -14.09 -28.64
C SER A 204 6.37 -12.97 -29.68
N ASP A 205 5.46 -12.02 -29.54
CA ASP A 205 5.45 -10.75 -30.29
C ASP A 205 6.34 -9.67 -29.65
N THR A 206 7.04 -10.02 -28.57
CA THR A 206 8.00 -9.16 -27.86
C THR A 206 9.27 -9.92 -27.49
N LYS A 207 10.36 -9.20 -27.22
CA LYS A 207 11.64 -9.82 -26.86
C LYS A 207 11.63 -10.28 -25.39
N VAL A 208 11.36 -11.57 -25.19
CA VAL A 208 11.44 -12.18 -23.85
C VAL A 208 12.88 -12.57 -23.52
N PHE A 209 13.37 -12.11 -22.37
CA PHE A 209 14.62 -12.58 -21.79
C PHE A 209 14.34 -13.70 -20.79
N THR A 210 14.97 -14.85 -21.00
CA THR A 210 14.87 -16.01 -20.09
C THR A 210 16.23 -16.29 -19.47
N THR A 211 16.27 -17.12 -18.44
CA THR A 211 17.53 -17.74 -18.01
C THR A 211 18.18 -18.51 -19.17
N CYS A 212 19.51 -18.56 -19.18
CA CYS A 212 20.31 -19.25 -20.19
C CYS A 212 20.60 -20.71 -19.80
N GLU A 213 19.60 -21.40 -19.23
CA GLU A 213 19.70 -22.82 -18.92
C GLU A 213 19.74 -23.62 -20.24
N TYR A 214 20.74 -24.48 -20.40
CA TYR A 214 20.80 -25.35 -21.58
C TYR A 214 19.92 -26.59 -21.37
N LYS A 215 18.99 -26.84 -22.30
CA LYS A 215 18.21 -28.08 -22.36
C LYS A 215 18.30 -28.71 -23.76
N PRO A 216 18.47 -30.05 -23.87
CA PRO A 216 18.58 -30.73 -25.16
C PRO A 216 17.42 -30.44 -26.11
N GLU A 217 16.20 -30.34 -25.59
CA GLU A 217 15.00 -30.05 -26.38
C GLU A 217 15.01 -28.66 -27.02
N TYR A 218 15.85 -27.73 -26.56
CA TYR A 218 15.91 -26.39 -27.14
C TYR A 218 16.44 -26.39 -28.58
N ALA A 219 17.21 -27.41 -28.97
CA ALA A 219 17.67 -27.59 -30.35
C ALA A 219 16.51 -27.77 -31.35
N CYS A 220 15.34 -28.24 -30.88
CA CYS A 220 14.17 -28.47 -31.72
C CYS A 220 13.50 -27.16 -32.19
N TYR A 221 13.62 -26.06 -31.43
CA TYR A 221 13.00 -24.79 -31.79
C TYR A 221 13.66 -24.10 -32.98
N LYS A 222 14.91 -24.44 -33.30
CA LYS A 222 15.63 -23.87 -34.48
C LYS A 222 14.91 -24.12 -35.81
N ASN A 223 14.15 -25.21 -35.90
CA ASN A 223 13.41 -25.60 -37.10
C ASN A 223 11.89 -25.50 -36.91
N ALA A 224 11.45 -24.95 -35.78
CA ALA A 224 10.03 -24.80 -35.48
C ALA A 224 9.47 -23.51 -36.11
N ILE A 225 8.16 -23.49 -36.36
CA ILE A 225 7.47 -22.33 -36.92
C ILE A 225 6.90 -21.53 -35.74
N CYS A 226 7.34 -20.28 -35.61
CA CYS A 226 6.82 -19.33 -34.63
C CYS A 226 5.83 -18.40 -35.35
N GLU A 227 4.55 -18.55 -35.07
CA GLU A 227 3.48 -17.76 -35.69
C GLU A 227 2.31 -17.53 -34.74
N ARG A 228 1.39 -16.66 -35.15
CA ARG A 228 0.22 -16.31 -34.35
C ARG A 228 -0.81 -17.44 -34.45
N GLN A 229 -1.18 -18.00 -33.31
CA GLN A 229 -2.11 -19.13 -33.23
C GLN A 229 -3.57 -18.64 -33.34
N ALA A 230 -4.52 -19.58 -33.40
CA ALA A 230 -5.95 -19.28 -33.59
C ALA A 230 -6.56 -18.43 -32.46
N ASP A 231 -5.95 -18.44 -31.28
CA ASP A 231 -6.32 -17.61 -30.11
C ASP A 231 -5.73 -16.18 -30.16
N GLY A 232 -4.94 -15.87 -31.19
CA GLY A 232 -4.27 -14.59 -31.35
C GLY A 232 -2.96 -14.46 -30.58
N VAL A 233 -2.50 -15.49 -29.88
CA VAL A 233 -1.24 -15.49 -29.13
C VAL A 233 -0.11 -16.04 -30.00
N CYS A 234 1.10 -15.48 -29.86
CA CYS A 234 2.27 -16.05 -30.52
C CYS A 234 2.64 -17.40 -29.90
N GLY A 235 2.81 -18.42 -30.73
CA GLY A 235 3.10 -19.77 -30.28
C GLY A 235 3.86 -20.59 -31.32
N TRP A 236 4.43 -21.70 -30.87
CA TRP A 236 5.09 -22.67 -31.74
C TRP A 236 4.04 -23.57 -32.40
N THR A 237 4.05 -23.63 -33.72
CA THR A 237 3.09 -24.48 -34.46
C THR A 237 3.42 -25.95 -34.29
N GLU A 238 2.47 -26.67 -33.69
CA GLU A 238 2.58 -28.11 -33.51
C GLU A 238 2.59 -28.83 -34.86
N ASN A 239 3.68 -29.53 -35.14
CA ASN A 239 3.80 -30.42 -36.28
C ASN A 239 4.52 -31.70 -35.86
N PRO A 240 4.30 -32.83 -36.56
CA PRO A 240 4.86 -34.11 -36.14
C PRO A 240 6.39 -34.10 -35.97
N MET A 241 7.12 -33.39 -36.84
CA MET A 241 8.58 -33.30 -36.75
C MET A 241 9.03 -32.58 -35.49
N PHE A 242 8.40 -31.45 -35.18
CA PHE A 242 8.67 -30.67 -33.98
C PHE A 242 8.30 -31.44 -32.71
N THR A 243 7.09 -32.00 -32.64
CA THR A 243 6.61 -32.75 -31.48
C THR A 243 7.47 -33.99 -31.20
N SER A 244 7.83 -34.76 -32.22
CA SER A 244 8.73 -35.91 -32.07
C SER A 244 10.14 -35.50 -31.61
N CYS A 245 10.66 -34.36 -32.10
CA CYS A 245 11.95 -33.84 -31.64
C CYS A 245 11.91 -33.47 -30.15
N ILE A 246 10.89 -32.73 -29.72
CA ILE A 246 10.74 -32.32 -28.33
C ILE A 246 10.60 -33.55 -27.42
N GLN A 247 9.75 -34.51 -27.77
CA GLN A 247 9.55 -35.73 -26.98
C GLN A 247 10.85 -36.54 -26.84
N LYS A 248 11.53 -36.78 -27.96
CA LYS A 248 12.81 -37.51 -27.98
C LYS A 248 13.84 -36.86 -27.05
N ASN A 249 13.99 -35.53 -27.12
CA ASN A 249 15.04 -34.83 -26.39
C ASN A 249 14.70 -34.61 -24.90
N LYS A 250 13.41 -34.50 -24.54
CA LYS A 250 12.97 -34.48 -23.13
C LYS A 250 13.24 -35.81 -22.41
N THR A 251 13.07 -36.94 -23.09
CA THR A 251 13.35 -38.27 -22.52
C THR A 251 14.83 -38.61 -22.41
N SER A 252 15.70 -37.83 -23.04
CA SER A 252 17.16 -37.99 -23.00
C SER A 252 17.87 -37.05 -22.02
N GLY A 253 17.14 -36.39 -21.12
CA GLY A 253 17.74 -35.69 -19.97
C GLY A 253 18.57 -36.67 -19.13
N PRO A 254 19.63 -36.21 -18.44
CA PRO A 254 20.55 -37.11 -17.75
C PRO A 254 19.77 -37.95 -16.74
N ALA A 255 19.85 -39.28 -16.89
CA ALA A 255 19.66 -40.15 -15.74
C ALA A 255 20.72 -39.70 -14.73
N LEU A 256 20.31 -39.31 -13.52
CA LEU A 256 21.22 -39.14 -12.40
C LEU A 256 21.99 -40.46 -12.26
N GLN A 257 23.25 -40.45 -12.70
CA GLN A 257 24.26 -41.43 -12.33
C GLN A 257 25.03 -40.89 -11.14
#